data_AF-A0A382V7C9-F1
#
_entry.id   AF-A0A382V7C9-F1
#
_cell.length_a   1.000
_cell.length_b   1.000
_cell.length_c   1.000
_cell.angle_alpha   90.00
_cell.angle_beta   90.00
_cell.angle_gamma   90.00
#
_symmetry.space_group_name_H-M   'P 1'
#
loop_
_entity.id
_entity.type
_entity.pdbx_description
1 polymer ?
#
loop_
_entity_poly.entity_id
_entity_poly.type
_entity_poly.pdbx_seq_one_letter_code
_entity_poly.pdbx_strand_id
1 'polypeptide(L)'
;LSVQLSSIAGDKKMTRVNLSNQRRNKMKFYTKLAIAAVVGGVALGSVAQAQEMRFFRIGTGGAGGTYFPIGGLIANAISSPPGARSCEKGGTCGVPGLVAIAVSTNASVFNMNAIQAGNLDAGLAGAQSVTQGYNGEGKFVGNKKDKVRVIANLYPEDMHLVTAKGVHFKSLKDLNGKRVGVASAGSGTQVSVRMIIKHYGIKAKEHELGVKQSTQRLADGQLDAFFYAAGTPLSSLIQLGSTKGFELYKFTASEQKAINGIIPYYVESVIPAGTYENINYDVTTVA
;
A
#
# COMPACT_ATOMS: atom_id res chain seq x y z
N LEU A 1 -56.70 -17.72 12.15
CA LEU A 1 -56.34 -18.84 13.05
C LEU A 1 -55.08 -18.40 13.80
N SER A 2 -55.03 -18.21 15.12
CA SER A 2 -55.94 -18.60 16.20
C SER A 2 -55.80 -17.60 17.35
N VAL A 3 -56.94 -17.24 17.93
CA VAL A 3 -57.12 -16.44 19.15
C VAL A 3 -57.03 -17.36 20.36
N GLN A 4 -56.52 -16.87 21.50
CA GLN A 4 -56.95 -17.39 22.81
C GLN A 4 -56.88 -16.32 23.91
N LEU A 5 -58.07 -15.88 24.33
CA LEU A 5 -58.36 -15.13 25.55
C LEU A 5 -58.57 -16.14 26.71
N SER A 6 -58.31 -15.72 27.95
CA SER A 6 -59.21 -16.08 29.06
C SER A 6 -59.10 -15.07 30.22
N SER A 7 -60.26 -14.79 30.82
CA SER A 7 -60.54 -13.90 31.94
C SER A 7 -61.00 -14.77 33.12
N ILE A 8 -60.75 -14.38 34.38
CA ILE A 8 -61.65 -14.71 35.51
C ILE A 8 -61.64 -13.55 36.53
N ALA A 9 -62.85 -13.17 36.93
CA ALA A 9 -63.17 -12.20 37.98
C ALA A 9 -63.42 -12.86 39.34
N GLY A 10 -63.29 -12.06 40.41
CA GLY A 10 -63.94 -12.28 41.72
C GLY A 10 -63.09 -13.00 42.77
N ASP A 11 -62.75 -12.35 43.89
CA ASP A 11 -63.60 -12.32 45.07
C ASP A 11 -62.95 -11.50 46.21
N LYS A 12 -63.71 -10.61 46.87
CA LYS A 12 -63.24 -9.77 47.98
C LYS A 12 -63.39 -10.54 49.30
N LYS A 13 -62.29 -11.06 49.86
CA LYS A 13 -62.19 -11.39 51.29
C LYS A 13 -61.49 -10.28 52.05
N MET A 14 -62.24 -9.67 52.98
CA MET A 14 -61.77 -8.68 53.94
C MET A 14 -60.94 -9.39 55.02
N THR A 15 -59.62 -9.38 54.87
CA THR A 15 -58.69 -9.88 55.89
C THR A 15 -58.14 -8.69 56.66
N ARG A 16 -58.36 -8.64 57.98
CA ARG A 16 -57.76 -7.63 58.87
C ARG A 16 -56.23 -7.66 58.70
N VAL A 17 -55.67 -6.63 58.08
CA VAL A 17 -54.22 -6.48 57.90
C VAL A 17 -53.61 -5.99 59.22
N ASN A 18 -52.77 -6.83 59.80
CA ASN A 18 -51.98 -6.51 60.97
C ASN A 18 -50.93 -5.42 60.58
N LEU A 19 -51.20 -4.16 60.96
CA LEU A 19 -50.47 -2.96 60.51
C LEU A 19 -48.97 -2.96 60.86
N SER A 20 -48.53 -3.79 61.82
CA SER A 20 -47.12 -3.90 62.23
C SER A 20 -46.25 -4.67 61.22
N ASN A 21 -46.77 -5.73 60.60
CA ASN A 21 -46.05 -6.50 59.57
C ASN A 21 -45.98 -5.76 58.23
N GLN A 22 -46.98 -4.91 57.95
CA GLN A 22 -47.02 -4.12 56.72
C GLN A 22 -45.92 -3.05 56.69
N ARG A 23 -45.58 -2.43 57.83
CA ARG A 23 -44.49 -1.45 57.94
C ARG A 23 -43.10 -2.08 57.77
N ARG A 24 -42.87 -3.27 58.35
CA ARG A 24 -41.60 -4.02 58.19
C ARG A 24 -41.39 -4.50 56.76
N ASN A 25 -42.43 -4.97 56.08
CA ASN A 25 -42.33 -5.37 54.67
C ASN A 25 -42.15 -4.18 53.73
N LYS A 26 -42.81 -3.04 53.99
CA LYS A 26 -42.57 -1.80 53.25
C LYS A 26 -41.12 -1.33 53.38
N MET A 27 -40.56 -1.29 54.60
CA MET A 27 -39.15 -0.93 54.81
C MET A 27 -38.21 -1.85 54.03
N LYS A 28 -38.38 -3.18 54.12
CA LYS A 28 -37.57 -4.16 53.36
C LYS A 28 -37.73 -4.01 51.84
N PHE A 29 -38.89 -3.59 51.36
CA PHE A 29 -39.16 -3.34 49.95
C PHE A 29 -38.48 -2.06 49.45
N TYR A 30 -38.54 -0.97 50.22
CA TYR A 30 -37.84 0.28 49.90
C TYR A 30 -36.31 0.13 49.99
N THR A 31 -35.77 -0.67 50.92
CA THR A 31 -34.33 -0.98 50.97
C THR A 31 -33.88 -1.81 49.76
N LYS A 32 -34.70 -2.78 49.30
CA LYS A 32 -34.41 -3.54 48.08
C LYS A 32 -34.46 -2.68 46.81
N LEU A 33 -35.40 -1.74 46.72
CA LEU A 33 -35.49 -0.77 45.62
C LEU A 33 -34.31 0.22 45.62
N ALA A 34 -33.86 0.68 46.78
CA ALA A 34 -32.68 1.55 46.88
C ALA A 34 -31.39 0.83 46.47
N ILE A 35 -31.23 -0.45 46.84
CA ILE A 35 -30.08 -1.27 46.40
C ILE A 35 -30.15 -1.53 44.88
N ALA A 36 -31.33 -1.80 44.32
CA ALA A 36 -31.50 -1.97 42.88
C ALA A 36 -31.22 -0.67 42.08
N ALA A 37 -31.54 0.50 42.63
CA ALA A 37 -31.25 1.79 42.01
C ALA A 37 -29.75 2.14 42.08
N VAL A 38 -29.05 1.78 43.16
CA VAL A 38 -27.59 1.97 43.27
C VAL A 38 -26.84 0.99 42.37
N VAL A 39 -27.27 -0.27 42.27
CA VAL A 39 -26.68 -1.25 41.34
C VAL A 39 -27.00 -0.92 39.87
N GLY A 40 -28.20 -0.41 39.58
CA GLY A 40 -28.59 0.08 38.26
C GLY A 40 -27.84 1.36 37.83
N GLY A 41 -27.55 2.25 38.78
CA GLY A 41 -26.79 3.49 38.51
C GLY A 41 -25.31 3.24 38.20
N VAL A 42 -24.69 2.24 38.83
CA VAL A 42 -23.29 1.87 38.56
C VAL A 42 -23.13 1.18 37.20
N ALA A 43 -24.16 0.50 36.69
CA ALA A 43 -24.12 -0.17 35.38
C ALA A 43 -24.24 0.80 34.17
N LEU A 44 -24.71 2.03 34.39
CA LEU A 44 -24.90 3.02 33.31
C LEU A 44 -23.70 3.98 33.12
N GLY A 45 -22.69 3.91 34.00
CA GLY A 45 -21.52 4.80 33.95
C GLY A 45 -20.35 4.32 33.09
N SER A 46 -20.37 3.05 32.66
CA SER A 46 -19.30 2.46 31.86
C SER A 46 -19.64 2.53 30.37
N VAL A 47 -19.78 3.73 29.82
CA VAL A 47 -19.53 3.90 28.38
C VAL A 47 -18.06 3.59 28.18
N ALA A 48 -17.77 2.33 27.82
CA ALA A 48 -16.47 1.94 27.33
C ALA A 48 -16.14 2.90 26.19
N GLN A 49 -15.21 3.83 26.42
CA GLN A 49 -14.65 4.63 25.34
C GLN A 49 -13.89 3.66 24.46
N ALA A 50 -14.56 3.12 23.44
CA ALA A 50 -13.92 2.42 22.36
C ALA A 50 -12.91 3.41 21.77
N GLN A 51 -11.63 3.15 22.00
CA GLN A 51 -10.55 3.97 21.46
C GLN A 51 -10.74 3.98 19.94
N GLU A 52 -11.06 5.14 19.38
CA GLU A 52 -11.43 5.26 17.98
C GLU A 52 -10.27 4.78 17.10
N MET A 53 -10.48 3.66 16.41
CA MET A 53 -9.48 3.09 15.51
C MET A 53 -9.42 3.93 14.24
N ARG A 54 -8.24 4.49 13.96
CA ARG A 54 -7.98 5.24 12.73
C ARG A 54 -7.22 4.36 11.76
N PHE A 55 -7.73 4.23 10.53
CA PHE A 55 -7.07 3.51 9.47
C PHE A 55 -6.20 4.45 8.62
N PHE A 56 -5.03 3.97 8.22
CA PHE A 56 -4.09 4.73 7.38
C PHE A 56 -3.61 3.88 6.21
N ARG A 57 -4.12 4.16 5.01
CA ARG A 57 -3.88 3.37 3.79
C ARG A 57 -2.68 3.93 3.05
N ILE A 58 -1.63 3.12 2.93
CA ILE A 58 -0.40 3.46 2.23
C ILE A 58 -0.40 2.77 0.87
N GLY A 59 -0.54 3.55 -0.21
CA GLY A 59 -0.38 3.05 -1.57
C GLY A 59 1.06 2.62 -1.84
N THR A 60 1.23 1.44 -2.40
CA THR A 60 2.55 0.87 -2.68
C THR A 60 2.72 0.61 -4.17
N GLY A 61 2.99 -0.63 -4.56
CA GLY A 61 3.06 -1.11 -5.92
C GLY A 61 2.68 -2.58 -5.96
N GLY A 62 3.01 -3.28 -7.04
CA GLY A 62 2.83 -4.73 -7.10
C GLY A 62 3.75 -5.45 -6.09
N ALA A 63 3.29 -6.57 -5.53
CA ALA A 63 4.01 -7.36 -4.53
C ALA A 63 5.37 -7.95 -4.99
N GLY A 64 5.75 -7.78 -6.26
CA GLY A 64 7.04 -8.20 -6.80
C GLY A 64 8.09 -7.08 -6.86
N GLY A 65 7.69 -5.85 -6.54
CA GLY A 65 8.57 -4.69 -6.45
C GLY A 65 8.93 -4.34 -5.00
N THR A 66 9.70 -3.27 -4.81
CA THR A 66 10.17 -2.82 -3.49
C THR A 66 9.12 -2.07 -2.68
N TYR A 67 8.17 -1.39 -3.34
CA TYR A 67 7.18 -0.56 -2.67
C TYR A 67 6.30 -1.35 -1.68
N PHE A 68 5.86 -2.55 -2.06
CA PHE A 68 4.96 -3.34 -1.22
C PHE A 68 5.57 -3.76 0.12
N PRO A 69 6.75 -4.43 0.17
CA PRO A 69 7.38 -4.76 1.44
C PRO A 69 7.75 -3.52 2.26
N ILE A 70 8.23 -2.44 1.63
CA ILE A 70 8.58 -1.21 2.34
C ILE A 70 7.35 -0.52 2.93
N GLY A 71 6.25 -0.44 2.19
CA GLY A 71 4.99 0.05 2.72
C GLY A 71 4.48 -0.78 3.90
N GLY A 72 4.70 -2.10 3.87
CA GLY A 72 4.39 -2.99 4.99
C GLY A 72 5.24 -2.70 6.23
N LEU A 73 6.55 -2.47 6.05
CA LEU A 73 7.45 -2.08 7.14
C LEU A 73 7.05 -0.74 7.75
N ILE A 74 6.75 0.26 6.91
CA ILE A 74 6.27 1.57 7.37
C ILE A 74 4.94 1.42 8.11
N ALA A 75 3.98 0.68 7.55
CA ALA A 75 2.69 0.44 8.16
C ALA A 75 2.82 -0.19 9.54
N ASN A 76 3.66 -1.22 9.68
CA ASN A 76 3.93 -1.86 10.97
C ASN A 76 4.58 -0.90 11.96
N ALA A 77 5.55 -0.09 11.52
CA ALA A 77 6.28 0.84 12.38
C ALA A 77 5.38 1.95 12.96
N ILE A 78 4.43 2.46 12.16
CA ILE A 78 3.56 3.57 12.59
C ILE A 78 2.27 3.10 13.28
N SER A 79 1.94 1.81 13.20
CA SER A 79 0.72 1.27 13.79
C SER A 79 0.86 1.06 15.30
N SER A 80 -0.12 1.54 16.08
CA SER A 80 -0.29 1.17 17.48
C SER A 80 -1.78 0.94 17.77
N PRO A 81 -2.31 -0.27 17.42
CA PRO A 81 -3.72 -0.56 17.60
C PRO A 81 -4.12 -0.54 19.08
N PRO A 82 -5.40 -0.27 19.40
CA PRO A 82 -5.90 -0.34 20.77
C PRO A 82 -5.58 -1.69 21.42
N GLY A 83 -5.07 -1.66 22.65
CA GLY A 83 -4.64 -2.85 23.38
C GLY A 83 -3.24 -3.37 23.03
N ALA A 84 -2.53 -2.74 22.09
CA ALA A 84 -1.12 -3.06 21.85
C ALA A 84 -0.27 -2.77 23.10
N ARG A 85 0.75 -3.61 23.33
CA ARG A 85 1.76 -3.34 24.36
C ARG A 85 2.45 -2.00 24.05
N SER A 86 2.82 -1.27 25.10
CA SER A 86 3.62 -0.04 24.93
C SER A 86 5.02 -0.36 24.42
N CYS A 87 5.62 0.59 23.70
CA CYS A 87 7.00 0.55 23.21
C CYS A 87 8.01 0.14 24.30
N GLU A 88 7.93 0.75 25.48
CA GLU A 88 8.80 0.46 26.64
C GLU A 88 8.70 -0.99 27.15
N LYS A 89 7.60 -1.68 26.85
CA LYS A 89 7.34 -3.07 27.22
C LYS A 89 7.53 -4.04 26.05
N GLY A 90 8.31 -3.63 25.05
CA GLY A 90 8.59 -4.42 23.84
C GLY A 90 7.38 -4.56 22.91
N GLY A 91 6.45 -3.60 22.98
CA GLY A 91 5.35 -3.47 22.03
C GLY A 91 5.66 -2.49 20.90
N THR A 92 4.63 -1.91 20.29
CA THR A 92 4.82 -0.97 19.17
C THR A 92 5.02 0.47 19.66
N CYS A 93 5.90 1.19 18.96
CA CYS A 93 6.21 2.60 19.17
C CYS A 93 5.44 3.51 18.18
N GLY A 94 4.47 2.94 17.46
CA GLY A 94 3.64 3.67 16.51
C GLY A 94 2.66 4.65 17.16
N VAL A 95 1.84 5.28 16.34
CA VAL A 95 0.86 6.28 16.76
C VAL A 95 -0.31 5.59 17.48
N PRO A 96 -0.61 5.92 18.75
CA PRO A 96 -1.71 5.32 19.49
C PRO A 96 -3.05 5.41 18.75
N GLY A 97 -3.76 4.27 18.68
CA GLY A 97 -5.04 4.13 17.99
C GLY A 97 -4.94 4.08 16.46
N LEU A 98 -3.75 4.06 15.87
CA LEU A 98 -3.54 3.98 14.43
C LEU A 98 -3.34 2.54 13.96
N VAL A 99 -4.03 2.19 12.88
CA VAL A 99 -3.83 0.94 12.12
C VAL A 99 -3.50 1.32 10.69
N ALA A 100 -2.21 1.29 10.35
CA ALA A 100 -1.76 1.51 8.99
C ALA A 100 -1.72 0.20 8.21
N ILE A 101 -2.05 0.26 6.91
CA ILE A 101 -2.04 -0.89 6.01
C ILE A 101 -1.35 -0.53 4.70
N ALA A 102 -0.52 -1.45 4.21
CA ALA A 102 0.04 -1.38 2.87
C ALA A 102 -1.01 -1.86 1.85
N VAL A 103 -1.30 -1.02 0.86
CA VAL A 103 -2.25 -1.32 -0.22
C VAL A 103 -1.45 -1.56 -1.50
N SER A 104 -1.62 -2.73 -2.12
CA SER A 104 -1.01 -3.00 -3.43
C SER A 104 -1.74 -2.22 -4.52
N THR A 105 -0.97 -1.56 -5.39
CA THR A 105 -1.51 -0.67 -6.43
C THR A 105 -0.69 -0.76 -7.72
N ASN A 106 -1.08 0.02 -8.74
CA ASN A 106 -0.27 0.23 -9.95
C ASN A 106 0.86 1.26 -9.78
N ALA A 107 1.23 1.61 -8.54
CA ALA A 107 2.31 2.52 -8.19
C ALA A 107 2.05 4.01 -8.51
N SER A 108 3.09 4.76 -8.87
CA SER A 108 3.19 6.22 -8.65
C SER A 108 2.02 7.05 -9.19
N VAL A 109 1.65 6.92 -10.47
CA VAL A 109 0.55 7.74 -11.03
C VAL A 109 -0.79 7.37 -10.39
N PHE A 110 -1.04 6.08 -10.16
CA PHE A 110 -2.22 5.64 -9.41
C PHE A 110 -2.24 6.20 -7.98
N ASN A 111 -1.13 6.08 -7.25
CA ASN A 111 -1.03 6.54 -5.86
C ASN A 111 -1.28 8.05 -5.76
N MET A 112 -0.68 8.85 -6.65
CA MET A 112 -0.90 10.30 -6.72
C MET A 112 -2.39 10.64 -6.96
N ASN A 113 -3.05 9.93 -7.89
CA ASN A 113 -4.47 10.11 -8.15
C ASN A 113 -5.34 9.73 -6.94
N ALA A 114 -5.04 8.61 -6.30
CA ALA A 114 -5.81 8.08 -5.18
C ALA A 114 -5.66 8.94 -3.91
N ILE A 115 -4.48 9.50 -3.65
CA ILE A 115 -4.27 10.47 -2.56
C ILE A 115 -5.06 11.75 -2.82
N GLN A 116 -4.98 12.31 -4.04
CA GLN A 116 -5.75 13.50 -4.42
C GLN A 116 -7.26 13.30 -4.23
N ALA A 117 -7.75 12.08 -4.49
CA ALA A 117 -9.15 11.69 -4.35
C ALA A 117 -9.57 11.32 -2.91
N GLY A 118 -8.64 11.22 -1.95
CA GLY A 118 -8.93 10.77 -0.58
C GLY A 118 -9.13 9.25 -0.43
N ASN A 119 -8.80 8.47 -1.47
CA ASN A 119 -8.88 7.01 -1.46
C ASN A 119 -7.65 6.35 -0.80
N LEU A 120 -6.56 7.08 -0.68
CA LEU A 120 -5.36 6.70 0.06
C LEU A 120 -4.91 7.87 0.94
N ASP A 121 -4.32 7.56 2.08
CA ASP A 121 -3.87 8.55 3.06
C ASP A 121 -2.39 8.92 2.83
N ALA A 122 -1.61 7.96 2.32
CA ALA A 122 -0.26 8.17 1.80
C ALA A 122 0.03 7.23 0.63
N GLY A 123 1.18 7.40 -0.01
CA GLY A 123 1.64 6.44 -1.00
C GLY A 123 3.07 6.69 -1.46
N LEU A 124 3.70 5.62 -1.95
CA LEU A 124 5.03 5.67 -2.54
C LEU A 124 4.94 6.11 -4.00
N ALA A 125 5.83 7.00 -4.41
CA ALA A 125 5.92 7.49 -5.78
C ALA A 125 7.32 8.03 -6.08
N GLY A 126 7.87 7.66 -7.24
CA GLY A 126 9.13 8.20 -7.73
C GLY A 126 9.04 9.70 -8.02
N ALA A 127 10.20 10.38 -7.92
CA ALA A 127 10.32 11.84 -7.99
C ALA A 127 9.68 12.44 -9.26
N GLN A 128 9.86 11.79 -10.41
CA GLN A 128 9.24 12.19 -11.68
C GLN A 128 7.71 12.32 -11.57
N SER A 129 7.03 11.35 -10.95
CA SER A 129 5.58 11.35 -10.84
C SER A 129 5.07 12.35 -9.82
N VAL A 130 5.82 12.54 -8.73
CA VAL A 130 5.51 13.56 -7.72
C VAL A 130 5.60 14.96 -8.33
N THR A 131 6.70 15.28 -9.02
CA THR A 131 6.89 16.61 -9.63
C THR A 131 5.88 16.87 -10.74
N GLN A 132 5.70 15.95 -11.68
CA GLN A 132 4.71 16.13 -12.75
C GLN A 132 3.28 16.22 -12.20
N GLY A 133 2.95 15.41 -11.18
CA GLY A 133 1.66 15.46 -10.52
C GLY A 133 1.42 16.79 -9.84
N TYR A 134 2.38 17.27 -9.07
CA TYR A 134 2.28 18.55 -8.38
C TYR A 134 2.21 19.73 -9.34
N ASN A 135 2.93 19.71 -10.47
CA ASN A 135 2.89 20.80 -11.45
C ASN A 135 1.73 20.70 -12.45
N GLY A 136 1.08 19.54 -12.57
CA GLY A 136 0.04 19.30 -13.58
C GLY A 136 0.60 19.08 -14.99
N GLU A 137 1.74 18.40 -15.08
CA GLU A 137 2.46 18.11 -16.33
C GLU A 137 2.24 16.66 -16.79
N GLY A 138 2.62 16.36 -18.03
CA GLY A 138 2.63 15.01 -18.57
C GLY A 138 1.26 14.33 -18.48
N LYS A 139 1.17 13.21 -17.75
CA LYS A 139 -0.09 12.48 -17.52
C LYS A 139 -1.09 13.20 -16.62
N PHE A 140 -0.69 14.31 -16.00
CA PHE A 140 -1.50 15.08 -15.06
C PHE A 140 -1.99 16.43 -15.62
N VAL A 141 -1.84 16.68 -16.93
CA VAL A 141 -2.40 17.88 -17.58
C VAL A 141 -3.92 17.94 -17.35
N GLY A 142 -4.39 19.10 -16.87
CA GLY A 142 -5.79 19.31 -16.49
C GLY A 142 -6.22 18.63 -15.19
N ASN A 143 -5.30 17.96 -14.48
CA ASN A 143 -5.59 17.20 -13.27
C ASN A 143 -4.42 17.24 -12.28
N LYS A 144 -4.00 18.46 -11.90
CA LYS A 144 -2.94 18.75 -10.92
C LYS A 144 -3.21 18.08 -9.57
N LYS A 145 -2.15 17.64 -8.89
CA LYS A 145 -2.18 16.96 -7.58
C LYS A 145 -1.74 17.87 -6.45
N ASP A 146 -2.49 18.96 -6.28
CA ASP A 146 -2.20 20.05 -5.34
C ASP A 146 -2.41 19.69 -3.86
N LYS A 147 -3.07 18.56 -3.55
CA LYS A 147 -3.23 18.06 -2.17
C LYS A 147 -2.08 17.16 -1.72
N VAL A 148 -1.24 16.67 -2.65
CA VAL A 148 -0.13 15.78 -2.31
C VAL A 148 1.00 16.57 -1.64
N ARG A 149 1.60 16.01 -0.59
CA ARG A 149 2.78 16.55 0.10
C ARG A 149 3.85 15.46 0.20
N VAL A 150 5.11 15.86 0.10
CA VAL A 150 6.26 14.98 0.30
C VAL A 150 6.55 14.85 1.79
N ILE A 151 6.69 13.61 2.28
CA ILE A 151 7.03 13.32 3.68
C ILE A 151 8.54 13.06 3.81
N ALA A 152 9.09 12.19 2.96
CA ALA A 152 10.49 11.81 2.99
C ALA A 152 10.96 11.31 1.61
N ASN A 153 12.25 11.45 1.35
CA ASN A 153 12.95 10.70 0.31
C ASN A 153 13.46 9.39 0.93
N LEU A 154 13.25 8.26 0.26
CA LEU A 154 13.50 6.94 0.85
C LEU A 154 14.74 6.24 0.28
N TYR A 155 14.81 6.06 -1.04
CA TYR A 155 15.88 5.34 -1.73
C TYR A 155 15.83 5.61 -3.24
N PRO A 156 16.95 5.42 -3.98
CA PRO A 156 16.97 5.49 -5.44
C PRO A 156 16.22 4.31 -6.09
N GLU A 157 15.60 4.56 -7.24
CA GLU A 157 14.87 3.52 -7.99
C GLU A 157 15.57 3.23 -9.33
N ASP A 158 16.54 2.32 -9.31
CA ASP A 158 17.31 1.94 -10.48
C ASP A 158 16.42 1.43 -11.62
N MET A 159 16.65 1.95 -12.83
CA MET A 159 16.01 1.48 -14.05
C MET A 159 16.63 0.14 -14.48
N HIS A 160 15.83 -0.91 -14.43
CA HIS A 160 16.21 -2.22 -14.94
C HIS A 160 15.66 -2.37 -16.36
N LEU A 161 16.51 -2.70 -17.33
CA LEU A 161 16.10 -3.27 -18.60
C LEU A 161 16.56 -4.73 -18.62
N VAL A 162 15.60 -5.63 -18.48
CA VAL A 162 15.79 -7.05 -18.22
C VAL A 162 15.55 -7.84 -19.50
N THR A 163 16.47 -8.71 -19.86
CA THR A 163 16.37 -9.65 -20.98
C THR A 163 16.54 -11.09 -20.49
N ALA A 164 16.16 -12.05 -21.32
CA ALA A 164 16.37 -13.46 -20.99
C ALA A 164 17.88 -13.77 -20.85
N LYS A 165 18.21 -14.78 -20.03
CA LYS A 165 19.61 -15.21 -19.82
C LYS A 165 20.33 -15.45 -21.15
N GLY A 166 21.54 -14.91 -21.29
CA GLY A 166 22.35 -15.00 -22.51
C GLY A 166 21.90 -14.08 -23.67
N VAL A 167 20.85 -13.26 -23.49
CA VAL A 167 20.42 -12.27 -24.47
C VAL A 167 21.03 -10.90 -24.11
N HIS A 168 21.92 -10.42 -24.96
CA HIS A 168 22.58 -9.13 -24.79
C HIS A 168 22.21 -8.18 -25.94
N PHE A 169 21.64 -7.03 -25.58
CA PHE A 169 21.46 -5.92 -26.52
C PHE A 169 22.68 -5.01 -26.50
N LYS A 170 23.05 -4.49 -27.68
CA LYS A 170 24.15 -3.54 -27.88
C LYS A 170 23.67 -2.09 -27.76
N SER A 171 22.39 -1.85 -27.98
CA SER A 171 21.78 -0.53 -27.86
C SER A 171 20.29 -0.60 -27.52
N LEU A 172 19.72 0.48 -27.01
CA LEU A 172 18.26 0.58 -26.87
C LEU A 172 17.50 0.40 -28.20
N LYS A 173 18.13 0.65 -29.36
CA LYS A 173 17.50 0.41 -30.68
C LYS A 173 17.25 -1.06 -30.98
N ASP A 174 17.88 -1.99 -30.28
CA ASP A 174 17.65 -3.44 -30.46
C ASP A 174 16.25 -3.87 -30.00
N LEU A 175 15.54 -2.98 -29.28
CA LEU A 175 14.14 -3.16 -28.88
C LEU A 175 13.15 -2.99 -30.05
N ASN A 176 13.59 -2.51 -31.21
CA ASN A 176 12.71 -2.37 -32.38
C ASN A 176 12.09 -3.72 -32.78
N GLY A 177 10.76 -3.74 -32.91
CA GLY A 177 9.98 -4.93 -33.25
C GLY A 177 9.87 -5.99 -32.14
N LYS A 178 10.57 -5.82 -31.01
CA LYS A 178 10.56 -6.73 -29.86
C LYS A 178 9.31 -6.55 -29.00
N ARG A 179 8.91 -7.61 -28.30
CA ARG A 179 7.85 -7.62 -27.28
C ARG A 179 8.46 -7.11 -25.98
N VAL A 180 8.10 -5.88 -25.60
CA VAL A 180 8.72 -5.16 -24.49
C VAL A 180 7.70 -4.88 -23.41
N GLY A 181 7.93 -5.38 -22.20
CA GLY A 181 7.17 -4.99 -21.02
C GLY A 181 7.50 -3.55 -20.59
N VAL A 182 6.49 -2.68 -20.48
CA VAL A 182 6.66 -1.25 -20.16
C VAL A 182 6.09 -0.89 -18.77
N ALA A 183 6.12 -1.84 -17.85
CA ALA A 183 5.49 -1.77 -16.53
C ALA A 183 3.95 -1.59 -16.55
N SER A 184 3.33 -1.56 -15.37
CA SER A 184 1.87 -1.48 -15.23
C SER A 184 1.30 -0.16 -15.78
N ALA A 185 0.11 -0.23 -16.35
CA ALA A 185 -0.70 0.93 -16.70
C ALA A 185 -0.87 1.88 -15.51
N GLY A 186 -0.50 3.15 -15.70
CA GLY A 186 -0.59 4.14 -14.62
C GLY A 186 0.49 4.00 -13.54
N SER A 187 1.63 3.40 -13.85
CA SER A 187 2.84 3.45 -13.03
C SER A 187 3.77 4.59 -13.45
N GLY A 188 4.60 5.09 -12.53
CA GLY A 188 5.65 6.07 -12.87
C GLY A 188 6.67 5.50 -13.85
N THR A 189 7.08 4.25 -13.64
CA THR A 189 7.95 3.49 -14.55
C THR A 189 7.44 3.49 -15.98
N GLN A 190 6.14 3.24 -16.19
CA GLN A 190 5.56 3.28 -17.53
C GLN A 190 5.73 4.64 -18.20
N VAL A 191 5.54 5.73 -17.44
CA VAL A 191 5.71 7.09 -17.97
C VAL A 191 7.15 7.31 -18.39
N SER A 192 8.11 7.01 -17.51
CA SER A 192 9.54 7.14 -17.81
C SER A 192 9.96 6.30 -19.02
N VAL A 193 9.56 5.02 -19.06
CA VAL A 193 9.93 4.10 -20.14
C VAL A 193 9.37 4.57 -21.48
N ARG A 194 8.13 5.07 -21.52
CA ARG A 194 7.56 5.63 -22.75
C ARG A 194 8.26 6.92 -23.20
N MET A 195 8.72 7.74 -22.27
CA MET A 195 9.56 8.90 -22.60
C MET A 195 10.89 8.47 -23.23
N ILE A 196 11.54 7.44 -22.67
CA ILE A 196 12.77 6.85 -23.21
C ILE A 196 12.53 6.25 -24.61
N ILE A 197 11.55 5.36 -24.76
CA ILE A 197 11.19 4.73 -26.05
C ILE A 197 10.92 5.80 -27.12
N LYS A 198 10.13 6.83 -26.77
CA LYS A 198 9.82 7.95 -27.68
C LYS A 198 11.07 8.73 -28.07
N HIS A 199 11.95 9.07 -27.12
CA HIS A 199 13.18 9.83 -27.38
C HIS A 199 14.09 9.10 -28.37
N TYR A 200 14.23 7.79 -28.24
CA TYR A 200 15.05 6.97 -29.15
C TYR A 200 14.33 6.52 -30.43
N GLY A 201 13.06 6.89 -30.62
CA GLY A 201 12.26 6.50 -31.78
C GLY A 201 12.05 4.99 -31.91
N ILE A 202 12.02 4.27 -30.78
CA ILE A 202 11.91 2.81 -30.74
C ILE A 202 10.47 2.38 -31.04
N LYS A 203 10.30 1.45 -31.98
CA LYS A 203 9.02 0.85 -32.37
C LYS A 203 8.88 -0.55 -31.78
N ALA A 204 8.79 -0.64 -30.45
CA ALA A 204 8.56 -1.89 -29.75
C ALA A 204 7.07 -2.29 -29.76
N LYS A 205 6.79 -3.59 -29.63
CA LYS A 205 5.47 -4.11 -29.31
C LYS A 205 5.29 -4.02 -27.79
N GLU A 206 4.74 -2.90 -27.33
CA GLU A 206 4.59 -2.63 -25.89
C GLU A 206 3.56 -3.54 -25.21
N HIS A 207 3.90 -4.01 -24.01
CA HIS A 207 3.00 -4.74 -23.12
C HIS A 207 2.96 -4.08 -21.74
N GLU A 208 1.79 -3.64 -21.30
CA GLU A 208 1.60 -3.04 -19.97
C GLU A 208 1.41 -4.15 -18.92
N LEU A 209 2.46 -4.44 -18.16
CA LEU A 209 2.52 -5.60 -17.27
C LEU A 209 3.20 -5.24 -15.94
N GLY A 210 2.63 -5.73 -14.83
CA GLY A 210 3.31 -5.63 -13.53
C GLY A 210 4.54 -6.54 -13.48
N VAL A 211 5.51 -6.23 -12.61
CA VAL A 211 6.81 -6.92 -12.59
C VAL A 211 6.72 -8.44 -12.49
N LYS A 212 5.81 -9.00 -11.67
CA LYS A 212 5.59 -10.45 -11.57
C LYS A 212 5.14 -11.06 -12.90
N GLN A 213 4.26 -10.37 -13.62
CA GLN A 213 3.80 -10.82 -14.94
C GLN A 213 4.91 -10.69 -15.97
N SER A 214 5.71 -9.61 -15.91
CA SER A 214 6.85 -9.42 -16.80
C SER A 214 7.92 -10.50 -16.61
N THR A 215 8.28 -10.84 -15.37
CA THR A 215 9.24 -11.91 -15.10
C THR A 215 8.73 -13.27 -15.55
N GLN A 216 7.44 -13.58 -15.32
CA GLN A 216 6.83 -14.82 -15.80
C GLN A 216 6.84 -14.91 -17.33
N ARG A 217 6.38 -13.85 -18.01
CA ARG A 217 6.32 -13.82 -19.47
C ARG A 217 7.70 -13.81 -20.12
N LEU A 218 8.72 -13.23 -19.48
CA LEU A 218 10.09 -13.35 -19.94
C LEU A 218 10.59 -14.79 -19.80
N ALA A 219 10.36 -15.43 -18.65
CA ALA A 219 10.71 -16.84 -18.40
C ALA A 219 10.05 -17.81 -19.39
N ASP A 220 8.82 -17.51 -19.82
CA ASP A 220 8.04 -18.32 -20.77
C ASP A 220 8.36 -17.97 -22.25
N GLY A 221 9.30 -17.06 -22.52
CA GLY A 221 9.63 -16.61 -23.88
C GLY A 221 8.53 -15.81 -24.57
N GLN A 222 7.56 -15.30 -23.81
CA GLN A 222 6.45 -14.45 -24.27
C GLN A 222 6.83 -12.96 -24.34
N LEU A 223 7.89 -12.55 -23.65
CA LEU A 223 8.54 -11.24 -23.78
C LEU A 223 9.98 -11.40 -24.24
N ASP A 224 10.49 -10.41 -24.94
CA ASP A 224 11.91 -10.33 -25.33
C ASP A 224 12.71 -9.50 -24.30
N ALA A 225 12.06 -8.50 -23.71
CA ALA A 225 12.62 -7.68 -22.65
C ALA A 225 11.52 -7.03 -21.80
N PHE A 226 11.86 -6.50 -20.63
CA PHE A 226 10.99 -5.57 -19.93
C PHE A 226 11.76 -4.54 -19.14
N PHE A 227 11.14 -3.37 -18.94
CA PHE A 227 11.64 -2.34 -18.06
C PHE A 227 10.97 -2.40 -16.68
N TYR A 228 11.73 -2.10 -15.64
CA TYR A 228 11.19 -1.85 -14.32
C TYR A 228 12.10 -0.90 -13.51
N ALA A 229 11.57 0.21 -13.01
CA ALA A 229 12.26 1.06 -12.04
C ALA A 229 11.87 0.63 -10.62
N ALA A 230 12.84 0.31 -9.78
CA ALA A 230 12.63 -0.02 -8.37
C ALA A 230 13.96 0.06 -7.60
N GLY A 231 13.87 0.06 -6.27
CA GLY A 231 15.05 -0.18 -5.45
C GLY A 231 15.64 -1.58 -5.68
N THR A 232 16.92 -1.72 -5.39
CA THR A 232 17.68 -2.96 -5.56
C THR A 232 18.00 -3.63 -4.22
N PRO A 233 17.95 -4.98 -4.13
CA PRO A 233 17.34 -5.91 -5.10
C PRO A 233 15.80 -5.96 -4.95
N LEU A 234 15.08 -6.27 -6.05
CA LEU A 234 13.65 -6.56 -5.98
C LEU A 234 13.31 -8.06 -6.06
N SER A 235 12.29 -8.48 -5.31
CA SER A 235 11.93 -9.88 -5.08
C SER A 235 11.64 -10.67 -6.36
N SER A 236 10.97 -10.05 -7.34
CA SER A 236 10.70 -10.71 -8.62
C SER A 236 11.96 -11.02 -9.42
N LEU A 237 12.99 -10.17 -9.36
CA LEU A 237 14.27 -10.47 -10.04
C LEU A 237 15.11 -11.46 -9.27
N ILE A 238 15.08 -11.44 -7.93
CA ILE A 238 15.71 -12.50 -7.12
C ILE A 238 15.13 -13.87 -7.54
N GLN A 239 13.80 -14.00 -7.58
CA GLN A 239 13.15 -15.25 -7.95
C GLN A 239 13.44 -15.67 -9.40
N LEU A 240 13.41 -14.73 -10.34
CA LEU A 240 13.77 -15.02 -11.74
C LEU A 240 15.22 -15.49 -11.86
N GLY A 241 16.13 -14.82 -11.15
CA GLY A 241 17.55 -15.13 -11.08
C GLY A 241 17.83 -16.55 -10.61
N SER A 242 17.21 -16.96 -9.52
CA SER A 242 17.37 -18.31 -8.94
C SER A 242 16.70 -19.43 -9.76
N THR A 243 15.85 -19.11 -10.74
CA THR A 243 15.09 -20.12 -11.50
C THR A 243 15.48 -20.22 -12.97
N LYS A 244 15.39 -19.13 -13.73
CA LYS A 244 15.70 -19.10 -15.17
C LYS A 244 16.93 -18.27 -15.50
N GLY A 245 17.33 -17.38 -14.60
CA GLY A 245 18.31 -16.33 -14.86
C GLY A 245 17.79 -15.26 -15.81
N PHE A 246 18.55 -14.19 -15.92
CA PHE A 246 18.29 -13.04 -16.79
C PHE A 246 19.60 -12.29 -17.05
N GLU A 247 19.57 -11.36 -17.99
CA GLU A 247 20.63 -10.35 -18.16
C GLU A 247 20.08 -8.96 -17.87
N LEU A 248 20.97 -8.03 -17.51
CA LEU A 248 20.65 -6.62 -17.37
C LEU A 248 21.40 -5.81 -18.43
N TYR A 249 20.66 -4.98 -19.15
CA TYR A 249 21.25 -4.05 -20.10
C TYR A 249 22.03 -2.95 -19.38
N LYS A 250 23.25 -2.68 -19.84
CA LYS A 250 24.10 -1.58 -19.36
C LYS A 250 23.86 -0.34 -20.20
N PHE A 251 23.30 0.70 -19.58
CA PHE A 251 23.12 1.98 -20.24
C PHE A 251 24.47 2.65 -20.41
N THR A 252 24.79 3.03 -21.64
CA THR A 252 25.99 3.80 -21.94
C THR A 252 25.94 5.19 -21.29
N ALA A 253 27.09 5.84 -21.08
CA ALA A 253 27.14 7.19 -20.52
C ALA A 253 26.34 8.21 -21.37
N SER A 254 26.35 8.05 -22.69
CA SER A 254 25.53 8.88 -23.59
C SER A 254 24.03 8.61 -23.42
N GLU A 255 23.63 7.36 -23.19
CA GLU A 255 22.24 7.03 -22.90
C GLU A 255 21.79 7.58 -21.54
N GLN A 256 22.59 7.44 -20.49
CA GLN A 256 22.28 8.02 -19.18
C GLN A 256 22.07 9.53 -19.28
N LYS A 257 23.03 10.24 -19.88
CA LYS A 257 22.94 11.70 -20.07
C LYS A 257 21.72 12.12 -20.88
N ALA A 258 21.40 11.40 -21.96
CA ALA A 258 20.22 11.69 -22.78
C ALA A 258 18.92 11.45 -21.99
N ILE A 259 18.86 10.38 -21.20
CA ILE A 259 17.72 10.07 -20.33
C ILE A 259 17.56 11.13 -19.23
N ASN A 260 18.64 11.55 -18.56
CA ASN A 260 18.59 12.64 -17.59
C ASN A 260 18.10 13.95 -18.24
N GLY A 261 18.47 14.21 -19.50
CA GLY A 261 18.02 15.39 -20.25
C GLY A 261 16.50 15.42 -20.48
N ILE A 262 15.85 14.27 -20.66
CA ILE A 262 14.39 14.19 -20.86
C ILE A 262 13.61 13.95 -19.55
N ILE A 263 14.25 13.36 -18.54
CA ILE A 263 13.71 13.11 -17.21
C ILE A 263 14.71 13.72 -16.22
N PRO A 264 14.63 15.03 -15.95
CA PRO A 264 15.62 15.76 -15.13
C PRO A 264 15.58 15.38 -13.64
N TYR A 265 14.75 14.39 -13.30
CA TYR A 265 14.60 13.82 -11.96
C TYR A 265 15.40 12.53 -11.80
N TYR A 266 15.94 12.00 -12.90
CA TYR A 266 16.85 10.87 -12.85
C TYR A 266 18.29 11.34 -12.69
N VAL A 267 19.08 10.52 -12.02
CA VAL A 267 20.54 10.65 -11.87
C VAL A 267 21.24 9.42 -12.44
N GLU A 268 22.55 9.53 -12.68
CA GLU A 268 23.38 8.36 -13.01
C GLU A 268 23.43 7.41 -11.82
N SER A 269 23.35 6.10 -12.08
CA SER A 269 23.37 5.06 -11.04
C SER A 269 24.10 3.81 -11.53
N VAL A 270 24.47 2.95 -10.57
CA VAL A 270 25.09 1.65 -10.83
C VAL A 270 24.43 0.62 -9.92
N ILE A 271 23.94 -0.48 -10.52
CA ILE A 271 23.58 -1.69 -9.77
C ILE A 271 24.86 -2.52 -9.61
N PRO A 272 25.39 -2.69 -8.38
CA PRO A 272 26.64 -3.41 -8.18
C PRO A 272 26.54 -4.89 -8.56
N ALA A 273 27.65 -5.45 -9.04
CA ALA A 273 27.81 -6.90 -9.21
C ALA A 273 27.43 -7.65 -7.92
N GLY A 274 26.73 -8.78 -8.05
CA GLY A 274 26.28 -9.57 -6.91
C GLY A 274 25.00 -9.08 -6.23
N THR A 275 24.43 -7.95 -6.67
CA THR A 275 23.08 -7.51 -6.23
C THR A 275 22.03 -8.59 -6.50
N TYR A 276 22.14 -9.24 -7.65
CA TYR A 276 21.40 -10.45 -7.99
C TYR A 276 22.40 -11.58 -8.17
N GLU A 277 22.11 -12.75 -7.63
CA GLU A 277 23.05 -13.90 -7.62
C GLU A 277 23.56 -14.26 -9.02
N ASN A 278 22.70 -14.19 -10.04
CA ASN A 278 23.05 -14.49 -11.43
C ASN A 278 23.72 -13.33 -12.19
N ILE A 279 23.89 -12.15 -11.58
CA ILE A 279 24.48 -10.96 -12.20
C ILE A 279 25.81 -10.67 -11.50
N ASN A 280 26.90 -11.07 -12.12
CA ASN A 280 28.26 -10.96 -11.59
C ASN A 280 29.05 -9.78 -12.18
N TYR A 281 28.35 -8.75 -12.66
CA TYR A 281 28.93 -7.56 -13.25
C TYR A 281 28.17 -6.31 -12.84
N ASP A 282 28.88 -5.17 -12.77
CA ASP A 282 28.24 -3.88 -12.53
C ASP A 282 27.36 -3.48 -13.71
N VAL A 283 26.20 -2.92 -13.42
CA VAL A 283 25.21 -2.45 -14.41
C VAL A 283 25.05 -0.95 -14.28
N THR A 284 25.62 -0.21 -15.24
CA THR A 284 25.41 1.23 -15.34
C THR A 284 23.99 1.53 -15.79
N THR A 285 23.30 2.43 -15.09
CA THR A 285 21.89 2.75 -15.31
C THR A 285 21.54 4.16 -14.83
N VAL A 286 20.26 4.49 -14.75
CA VAL A 286 19.71 5.72 -14.18
C VAL A 286 18.74 5.40 -13.04
N ALA A 287 18.56 6.32 -12.10
CA ALA A 287 17.63 6.20 -10.96
C ALA A 287 16.89 7.49 -10.66
#